data_AF-A0A388M4C4-F1
#
_entry.id   AF-A0A388M4C4-F1
#
_cell.length_a   1.000
_cell.length_b   1.000
_cell.length_c   1.000
_cell.angle_alpha   90.00
_cell.angle_beta   90.00
_cell.angle_gamma   90.00
#
_symmetry.space_group_name_H-M   'P 1'
#
loop_
_entity.id
_entity.type
_entity.pdbx_description
1 polymer ?
#
loop_
_entity_poly.entity_id
_entity_poly.type
_entity_poly.pdbx_seq_one_letter_code
_entity_poly.pdbx_strand_id
1 'polypeptide(L)'
;MVRSLAAEVILEAIADQDIARFVAGKVRVVEKKRTTVGMVIHNHRKIAECAAAECKCDRLQLPRKDGHVKVRLNGVEEVPSFIWNSKNVTRGSNISTELLRACIMEGVKGWTKGKKLQVSLENIHCCFERNDGGRSVAMSTAEVRMYFRRFDGLVAVPIDRNPGAALVICPILYSRACLETFNLSGSFRIMQDSSTFVLTEMKKEYVHRGLDKIARWQTGGKIGQAYVLPKDKDLTRWRPISPCTSDPTRLAGARTGRAIRYMLFGIPGAEHFDLRSTDSLGEQTKKFQRDLSTKGDCVITRSYDIKDMFARLSHESVIESVEWLMDYHKQKGLKGVRVSTRGKMCSMIRKVRKEEGFISLSFDDLKREVSFELAHSFVRCAGEVMLQEFGIPMGRSSSPALACTVCARAEYGFLNRMKNTGAVIRGLRMIDDVAILIGCRTDRPDSMGRARRILDEFEQCYDKNIKLVRKDEGGNMLDFLGTRIFADIEPVRISVHPRTRNQESLLREGVLRVQSMQDYASFSRKAAKKAVLYATLVRMKRLSNSKEALKASIAALMIEVNLRGYPPEVSLGALARFARVSGGPWGVSLSTEYPGLRRYMGPRDL
;
A
#
# COMPACT_ATOMS: atom_id res chain seq x y z
N MET A 1 -0.75 -21.66 30.88
CA MET A 1 0.53 -22.19 31.38
C MET A 1 1.63 -21.13 31.40
N VAL A 2 2.11 -20.60 30.26
CA VAL A 2 3.16 -19.54 30.27
C VAL A 2 2.80 -18.33 31.15
N ARG A 3 1.55 -17.86 31.09
CA ARG A 3 1.05 -16.78 31.96
C ARG A 3 1.13 -17.13 33.44
N SER A 4 0.75 -18.36 33.79
CA SER A 4 0.73 -18.86 35.18
C SER A 4 2.14 -18.91 35.73
N LEU A 5 3.10 -19.46 34.98
CA LEU A 5 4.51 -19.48 35.39
C LEU A 5 5.08 -18.08 35.59
N ALA A 6 4.81 -17.15 34.67
CA ALA A 6 5.26 -15.77 34.81
C ALA A 6 4.62 -15.09 36.03
N ALA A 7 3.35 -15.39 36.34
CA ALA A 7 2.66 -14.88 37.51
C ALA A 7 3.23 -15.47 38.81
N GLU A 8 3.54 -16.76 38.86
CA GLU A 8 4.20 -17.41 40.01
C GLU A 8 5.55 -16.75 40.32
N VAL A 9 6.38 -16.51 39.29
CA VAL A 9 7.65 -15.79 39.48
C VAL A 9 7.44 -14.39 40.05
N ILE A 10 6.38 -13.68 39.64
CA ILE A 10 6.05 -12.35 40.19
C ILE A 10 5.60 -12.44 41.64
N LEU A 11 4.81 -13.45 42.00
CA LEU A 11 4.36 -13.69 43.37
C LEU A 11 5.53 -13.99 44.32
N GLU A 12 6.56 -14.70 43.85
CA GLU A 12 7.80 -14.94 44.60
C GLU A 12 8.73 -13.70 44.65
N ALA A 13 8.71 -12.88 43.60
CA ALA A 13 9.57 -11.72 43.47
C ALA A 13 9.21 -10.58 44.44
N ILE A 14 7.91 -10.30 44.59
CA ILE A 14 7.40 -9.10 45.27
C ILE A 14 7.03 -9.45 46.73
N ALA A 15 7.60 -8.71 47.69
CA ALA A 15 7.36 -8.98 49.12
C ALA A 15 5.94 -8.66 49.58
N ASP A 16 5.36 -7.57 49.06
CA ASP A 16 3.98 -7.17 49.32
C ASP A 16 3.01 -8.04 48.51
N GLN A 17 2.22 -8.83 49.21
CA GLN A 17 1.32 -9.82 48.61
C GLN A 17 0.20 -9.18 47.78
N ASP A 18 -0.27 -7.99 48.11
CA ASP A 18 -1.36 -7.34 47.40
C ASP A 18 -0.86 -6.70 46.10
N ILE A 19 0.33 -6.08 46.14
CA ILE A 19 1.02 -5.63 44.94
C ILE A 19 1.37 -6.83 44.05
N ALA A 20 1.87 -7.92 44.63
CA ALA A 20 2.22 -9.13 43.90
C ALA A 20 1.02 -9.72 43.15
N ARG A 21 -0.11 -9.90 43.84
CA ARG A 21 -1.38 -10.37 43.24
C ARG A 21 -1.89 -9.41 42.17
N PHE A 22 -1.83 -8.10 42.41
CA PHE A 22 -2.24 -7.10 41.43
C PHE A 22 -1.42 -7.21 40.14
N VAL A 23 -0.09 -7.24 40.25
CA VAL A 23 0.81 -7.31 39.08
C VAL A 23 0.67 -8.66 38.37
N ALA A 24 0.63 -9.78 39.11
CA ALA A 24 0.40 -11.12 38.59
C ALA A 24 -0.93 -11.20 37.79
N GLY A 25 -1.99 -10.57 38.30
CA GLY A 25 -3.27 -10.46 37.61
C GLY A 25 -3.21 -9.71 36.28
N LYS A 26 -2.25 -8.78 36.13
CA LYS A 26 -2.02 -7.98 34.91
C LYS A 26 -1.05 -8.61 33.92
N VAL A 27 -0.45 -9.76 34.23
CA VAL A 27 0.44 -10.48 33.30
C VAL A 27 -0.31 -10.83 32.02
N ARG A 28 0.30 -10.49 30.88
CA ARG A 28 -0.22 -10.79 29.55
C ARG A 28 0.85 -11.55 28.77
N VAL A 29 0.43 -12.63 28.12
CA VAL A 29 1.28 -13.32 27.14
C VAL A 29 0.98 -12.73 25.78
N VAL A 30 2.03 -12.30 25.09
CA VAL A 30 1.95 -11.83 23.71
C VAL A 30 2.69 -12.81 22.82
N GLU A 31 2.01 -13.27 21.77
CA GLU A 31 2.64 -14.17 20.80
C GLU A 31 3.50 -13.37 19.83
N LYS A 32 4.72 -13.86 19.56
CA LYS A 32 5.54 -13.31 18.49
C LYS A 32 4.87 -13.63 17.16
N LYS A 33 4.62 -12.60 16.35
CA LYS A 33 4.09 -12.77 15.00
C LYS A 33 5.02 -13.70 14.21
N ARG A 34 4.45 -14.76 13.64
CA ARG A 34 5.17 -15.68 12.75
C ARG A 34 5.76 -14.91 11.57
N THR A 35 6.95 -15.31 11.15
CA THR A 35 7.66 -14.69 10.03
C THR A 35 7.10 -15.20 8.70
N THR A 36 6.97 -14.31 7.72
CA THR A 36 6.74 -14.73 6.34
C THR A 36 8.05 -15.11 5.68
N VAL A 37 8.00 -15.88 4.59
CA VAL A 37 9.18 -16.18 3.75
C VAL A 37 9.93 -14.90 3.38
N GLY A 38 9.21 -13.86 2.94
CA GLY A 38 9.81 -12.57 2.59
C GLY A 38 10.54 -11.89 3.75
N MET A 39 10.06 -12.04 5.00
CA MET A 39 10.77 -11.53 6.18
C MET A 39 12.06 -12.30 6.48
N VAL A 40 12.17 -13.53 5.99
CA VAL A 40 13.35 -14.38 6.18
C VAL A 40 14.41 -14.09 5.11
N ILE A 41 13.98 -13.96 3.84
CA ILE A 41 14.91 -13.91 2.70
C ILE A 41 15.27 -12.49 2.24
N HIS A 42 14.36 -11.51 2.35
CA HIS A 42 14.61 -10.19 1.78
C HIS A 42 15.68 -9.42 2.58
N ASN A 43 16.79 -9.10 1.92
CA ASN A 43 17.94 -8.39 2.49
C ASN A 43 18.25 -7.05 1.78
N HIS A 44 17.49 -6.69 0.74
CA HIS A 44 17.72 -5.48 -0.08
C HIS A 44 17.94 -4.18 0.70
N ARG A 45 17.23 -3.96 1.81
CA ARG A 45 17.40 -2.74 2.62
C ARG A 45 18.79 -2.63 3.22
N LYS A 46 19.35 -3.73 3.72
CA LYS A 46 20.71 -3.78 4.27
C LYS A 46 21.74 -3.48 3.18
N ILE A 47 21.52 -3.98 1.97
CA ILE A 47 22.42 -3.75 0.84
C ILE A 47 22.35 -2.30 0.34
N ALA A 48 21.16 -1.67 0.39
CA ALA A 48 21.02 -0.26 0.03
C ALA A 48 21.82 0.69 0.97
N GLU A 49 22.16 0.24 2.18
CA GLU A 49 23.00 1.00 3.13
C GLU A 49 24.50 0.95 2.77
N CYS A 50 24.94 -0.08 2.05
CA CYS A 50 26.36 -0.29 1.74
C CYS A 50 26.86 0.74 0.71
N ALA A 51 27.98 1.40 1.01
CA ALA A 51 28.64 2.34 0.10
C ALA A 51 29.24 1.64 -1.12
N ALA A 52 29.77 0.43 -0.94
CA ALA A 52 30.31 -0.41 -1.99
C ALA A 52 29.68 -1.80 -1.96
N ALA A 53 29.45 -2.37 -3.13
CA ALA A 53 28.97 -3.73 -3.30
C ALA A 53 30.01 -4.55 -4.07
N GLU A 54 30.30 -5.75 -3.57
CA GLU A 54 31.18 -6.71 -4.23
C GLU A 54 30.38 -7.73 -5.04
N CYS A 55 30.93 -8.19 -6.17
CA CYS A 55 30.34 -9.31 -6.89
C CYS A 55 30.56 -10.58 -6.09
N LYS A 56 29.47 -11.29 -5.78
CA LYS A 56 29.52 -12.63 -5.17
C LYS A 56 28.79 -13.67 -6.01
N CYS A 57 28.43 -13.32 -7.24
CA CYS A 57 27.56 -14.15 -8.08
C CYS A 57 28.32 -15.04 -9.06
N ASP A 58 29.64 -14.91 -9.19
CA ASP A 58 30.42 -15.58 -10.26
C ASP A 58 30.42 -17.10 -10.14
N ARG A 59 30.38 -17.61 -8.92
CA ARG A 59 30.34 -19.06 -8.63
C ARG A 59 28.93 -19.67 -8.75
N LEU A 60 27.90 -18.85 -8.95
CA LEU A 60 26.52 -19.31 -8.99
C LEU A 60 26.07 -19.57 -10.43
N GLN A 61 25.57 -20.78 -10.67
CA GLN A 61 24.97 -21.20 -11.94
C GLN A 61 23.49 -20.78 -11.96
N LEU A 62 23.24 -19.49 -12.12
CA LEU A 62 21.90 -18.91 -12.18
C LEU A 62 21.78 -18.02 -13.43
N PRO A 63 20.57 -17.81 -13.97
CA PRO A 63 20.37 -16.92 -15.12
C PRO A 63 20.97 -15.53 -14.89
N ARG A 64 21.71 -15.06 -15.90
CA ARG A 64 22.48 -13.80 -15.86
C ARG A 64 21.91 -12.76 -16.80
N LYS A 65 22.09 -11.50 -16.41
CA LYS A 65 21.93 -10.33 -17.25
C LYS A 65 23.18 -9.46 -17.09
N ASP A 66 23.79 -9.05 -18.19
CA ASP A 66 25.01 -8.22 -18.21
C ASP A 66 26.13 -8.84 -17.36
N GLY A 67 26.35 -10.15 -17.51
CA GLY A 67 27.37 -10.91 -16.76
C GLY A 67 27.01 -11.25 -15.30
N HIS A 68 25.93 -10.71 -14.74
CA HIS A 68 25.57 -10.85 -13.33
C HIS A 68 24.24 -11.57 -13.11
N VAL A 69 24.09 -12.29 -11.99
CA VAL A 69 22.83 -12.97 -11.66
C VAL A 69 21.68 -11.98 -11.52
N LYS A 70 20.57 -12.25 -12.22
CA LYS A 70 19.31 -11.52 -12.11
C LYS A 70 18.15 -12.41 -12.54
N VAL A 71 17.46 -13.02 -11.58
CA VAL A 71 16.44 -14.04 -11.85
C VAL A 71 15.28 -13.93 -10.86
N ARG A 72 14.05 -14.19 -11.31
CA ARG A 72 12.91 -14.33 -10.39
C ARG A 72 13.04 -15.64 -9.63
N LEU A 73 12.76 -15.62 -8.33
CA LEU A 73 12.95 -16.80 -7.47
C LEU A 73 12.11 -18.01 -7.91
N ASN A 74 10.93 -17.78 -8.51
CA ASN A 74 10.07 -18.85 -9.06
C ASN A 74 10.49 -19.34 -10.45
N GLY A 75 11.50 -18.73 -11.06
CA GLY A 75 12.13 -19.21 -12.30
C GLY A 75 13.46 -19.93 -12.05
N VAL A 76 13.81 -20.19 -10.79
CA VAL A 76 14.97 -21.00 -10.41
C VAL A 76 14.48 -22.42 -10.15
N GLU A 77 15.08 -23.39 -10.83
CA GLU A 77 14.78 -24.80 -10.65
C GLU A 77 15.05 -25.26 -9.21
N GLU A 78 14.38 -26.33 -8.79
CA GLU A 78 14.50 -26.94 -7.46
C GLU A 78 14.05 -26.09 -6.27
N VAL A 79 13.73 -24.80 -6.43
CA VAL A 79 13.24 -23.96 -5.34
C VAL A 79 11.85 -24.45 -4.91
N PRO A 80 11.62 -24.80 -3.63
CA PRO A 80 10.31 -25.24 -3.16
C PRO A 80 9.25 -24.19 -3.45
N SER A 81 8.10 -24.63 -3.95
CA SER A 81 6.97 -23.75 -4.27
C SER A 81 6.51 -22.90 -3.08
N PHE A 82 6.68 -23.41 -1.85
CA PHE A 82 6.43 -22.66 -0.62
C PHE A 82 7.26 -21.36 -0.53
N ILE A 83 8.51 -21.36 -1.03
CA ILE A 83 9.43 -20.22 -0.98
C ILE A 83 9.14 -19.22 -2.10
N TRP A 84 8.57 -19.64 -3.24
CA TRP A 84 8.21 -18.74 -4.34
C TRP A 84 7.29 -17.60 -3.91
N ASN A 85 6.43 -17.86 -2.93
CA ASN A 85 5.50 -16.89 -2.38
C ASN A 85 5.98 -16.34 -1.02
N SER A 86 6.62 -15.18 -1.07
CA SER A 86 7.10 -14.40 0.07
C SER A 86 6.03 -14.03 1.11
N LYS A 87 4.74 -14.19 0.80
CA LYS A 87 3.63 -13.99 1.75
C LYS A 87 3.33 -15.22 2.61
N ASN A 88 3.81 -16.40 2.21
CA ASN A 88 3.64 -17.61 3.01
C ASN A 88 4.26 -17.44 4.38
N VAL A 89 3.49 -17.83 5.40
CA VAL A 89 3.88 -17.74 6.81
C VAL A 89 4.57 -19.05 7.17
N THR A 90 5.76 -18.96 7.76
CA THR A 90 6.49 -20.15 8.21
C THR A 90 5.82 -20.76 9.44
N ARG A 91 6.03 -22.06 9.70
CA ARG A 91 5.58 -22.69 10.96
C ARG A 91 6.33 -22.20 12.21
N GLY A 92 7.19 -21.19 12.08
CA GLY A 92 7.99 -20.62 13.15
C GLY A 92 9.35 -21.29 13.27
N SER A 93 10.08 -20.89 14.31
CA SER A 93 11.27 -21.61 14.77
C SER A 93 10.87 -22.46 15.97
N ASN A 94 11.54 -23.61 16.15
CA ASN A 94 11.40 -24.36 17.40
C ASN A 94 11.91 -23.45 18.53
N ILE A 95 11.04 -23.16 19.49
CA ILE A 95 11.41 -22.41 20.70
C ILE A 95 11.99 -23.43 21.66
N SER A 96 13.25 -23.26 22.05
CA SER A 96 13.82 -24.14 23.07
C SER A 96 13.26 -23.79 24.45
N THR A 97 13.30 -24.74 25.36
CA THR A 97 12.97 -24.55 26.78
C THR A 97 13.74 -23.38 27.39
N GLU A 98 15.02 -23.24 27.04
CA GLU A 98 15.91 -22.18 27.52
C GLU A 98 15.48 -20.82 26.97
N LEU A 99 15.08 -20.75 25.69
CA LEU A 99 14.60 -19.52 25.10
C LEU A 99 13.27 -19.07 25.74
N LEU A 100 12.33 -20.00 25.95
CA LEU A 100 11.08 -19.70 26.65
C LEU A 100 11.34 -19.23 28.08
N ARG A 101 12.25 -19.91 28.79
CA ARG A 101 12.74 -19.49 30.11
C ARG A 101 13.27 -18.07 30.10
N ALA A 102 14.17 -17.77 29.17
CA ALA A 102 14.76 -16.44 29.02
C ALA A 102 13.70 -15.37 28.73
N CYS A 103 12.68 -15.69 27.92
CA CYS A 103 11.59 -14.76 27.63
C CYS A 103 10.72 -14.47 28.86
N ILE A 104 10.42 -15.49 29.67
CA ILE A 104 9.69 -15.33 30.94
C ILE A 104 10.52 -14.46 31.88
N MET A 105 11.80 -14.79 32.07
CA MET A 105 12.70 -14.07 32.98
C MET A 105 12.91 -12.62 32.57
N GLU A 106 13.09 -12.34 31.27
CA GLU A 106 13.20 -10.97 30.77
C GLU A 106 11.88 -10.20 30.97
N GLY A 107 10.73 -10.84 30.76
CA GLY A 107 9.42 -10.22 30.95
C GLY A 107 9.13 -9.82 32.41
N VAL A 108 9.69 -10.55 33.38
CA VAL A 108 9.50 -10.27 34.82
C VAL A 108 10.67 -9.51 35.45
N LYS A 109 11.78 -9.32 34.74
CA LYS A 109 13.04 -8.73 35.23
C LYS A 109 12.88 -7.41 35.98
N GLY A 110 11.97 -6.53 35.55
CA GLY A 110 11.70 -5.26 36.22
C GLY A 110 11.13 -5.42 37.64
N TRP A 111 10.56 -6.58 37.95
CA TRP A 111 9.92 -6.89 39.24
C TRP A 111 10.81 -7.73 40.16
N THR A 112 11.86 -8.37 39.64
CA THR A 112 12.69 -9.28 40.43
C THR A 112 13.74 -8.58 41.28
N LYS A 113 14.02 -7.28 41.06
CA LYS A 113 15.00 -6.47 41.84
C LYS A 113 16.35 -7.19 42.11
N GLY A 114 16.80 -8.04 41.18
CA GLY A 114 18.06 -8.79 41.33
C GLY A 114 17.96 -10.10 42.12
N LYS A 115 16.78 -10.50 42.61
CA LYS A 115 16.55 -11.83 43.20
C LYS A 115 16.84 -12.92 42.16
N LYS A 116 17.61 -13.94 42.55
CA LYS A 116 17.85 -15.14 41.75
C LYS A 116 16.64 -16.07 41.83
N LEU A 117 15.63 -15.81 41.00
CA LEU A 117 14.47 -16.68 40.88
C LEU A 117 14.74 -17.78 39.84
N GLN A 118 14.32 -19.00 40.16
CA GLN A 118 14.52 -20.18 39.33
C GLN A 118 13.16 -20.67 38.84
N VAL A 119 12.93 -20.62 37.53
CA VAL A 119 11.82 -21.36 36.91
C VAL A 119 12.35 -22.74 36.56
N SER A 120 11.75 -23.79 37.13
CA SER A 120 12.15 -25.17 36.84
C SER A 120 11.93 -25.50 35.36
N LEU A 121 12.86 -26.27 34.77
CA LEU A 121 12.74 -26.70 33.38
C LEU A 121 11.51 -27.59 33.17
N GLU A 122 11.15 -28.39 34.17
CA GLU A 122 9.94 -29.24 34.17
C GLU A 122 8.67 -28.41 34.00
N ASN A 123 8.53 -27.31 34.76
CA ASN A 123 7.40 -26.40 34.65
C ASN A 123 7.32 -25.77 33.24
N ILE A 124 8.47 -25.46 32.65
CA ILE A 124 8.57 -24.92 31.29
C ILE A 124 8.22 -25.99 30.25
N HIS A 125 8.62 -27.24 30.45
CA HIS A 125 8.24 -28.35 29.58
C HIS A 125 6.73 -28.51 29.48
N CYS A 126 6.01 -28.30 30.58
CA CYS A 126 4.56 -28.32 30.58
C CYS A 126 3.92 -27.22 29.72
N CYS A 127 4.66 -26.15 29.35
CA CYS A 127 4.15 -25.13 28.42
C CYS A 127 4.17 -25.53 26.94
N PHE A 128 4.80 -26.65 26.59
CA PHE A 128 4.79 -27.18 25.24
C PHE A 128 3.64 -28.17 25.10
N GLU A 129 2.80 -28.00 24.09
CA GLU A 129 1.77 -28.99 23.76
C GLU A 129 2.44 -30.34 23.47
N ARG A 130 1.91 -31.44 24.02
CA ARG A 130 2.25 -32.78 23.56
C ARG A 130 1.88 -32.81 22.07
N ASN A 131 2.88 -33.07 21.23
CA ASN A 131 2.76 -33.03 19.78
C ASN A 131 1.66 -33.99 19.30
N ASP A 132 0.44 -33.49 19.13
CA ASP A 132 -0.61 -34.19 18.38
C ASP A 132 -0.27 -34.12 16.90
N GLY A 133 0.68 -34.96 16.47
CA GLY A 133 0.83 -35.67 15.18
C GLY A 133 0.63 -34.97 13.83
N GLY A 134 0.19 -33.71 13.77
CA GLY A 134 -0.12 -33.02 12.54
C GLY A 134 1.15 -32.58 11.84
N ARG A 135 1.65 -33.38 10.89
CA ARG A 135 2.70 -32.97 9.96
C ARG A 135 2.23 -31.73 9.19
N SER A 136 2.67 -30.55 9.63
CA SER A 136 2.42 -29.31 8.90
C SER A 136 3.23 -29.32 7.61
N VAL A 137 2.56 -29.05 6.48
CA VAL A 137 3.20 -28.88 5.16
C VAL A 137 4.04 -27.59 5.09
N ALA A 138 3.83 -26.65 6.01
CA ALA A 138 4.55 -25.38 6.01
C ALA A 138 6.01 -25.55 6.43
N MET A 139 6.93 -24.92 5.69
CA MET A 139 8.34 -24.87 6.10
C MET A 139 8.52 -24.02 7.37
N SER A 140 9.44 -24.45 8.23
CA SER A 140 9.93 -23.69 9.39
C SER A 140 10.81 -22.54 8.93
N THR A 141 11.06 -21.59 9.82
CA THR A 141 12.01 -20.50 9.55
C THR A 141 13.41 -21.03 9.27
N ALA A 142 13.82 -22.13 9.94
CA ALA A 142 15.12 -22.75 9.75
C ALA A 142 15.23 -23.43 8.38
N GLU A 143 14.21 -24.18 7.95
CA GLU A 143 14.17 -24.82 6.63
C GLU A 143 14.24 -23.77 5.50
N VAL A 144 13.47 -22.66 5.62
CA VAL A 144 13.54 -21.56 4.64
C VAL A 144 14.93 -20.94 4.60
N ARG A 145 15.55 -20.65 5.75
CA ARG A 145 16.93 -20.11 5.79
C ARG A 145 17.94 -21.07 5.20
N MET A 146 17.88 -22.34 5.60
CA MET A 146 18.80 -23.38 5.15
C MET A 146 18.73 -23.52 3.63
N TYR A 147 17.53 -23.56 3.07
CA TYR A 147 17.36 -23.59 1.63
C TYR A 147 17.92 -22.33 0.96
N PHE A 148 17.63 -21.15 1.54
CA PHE A 148 18.04 -19.87 0.97
C PHE A 148 19.56 -19.62 1.03
N ARG A 149 20.33 -20.39 1.83
CA ARG A 149 21.81 -20.31 1.86
C ARG A 149 22.46 -20.55 0.49
N ARG A 150 21.79 -21.27 -0.42
CA ARG A 150 22.25 -21.44 -1.81
C ARG A 150 22.39 -20.12 -2.57
N PHE A 151 21.73 -19.05 -2.09
CA PHE A 151 21.78 -17.70 -2.64
C PHE A 151 22.61 -16.76 -1.76
N ASP A 152 23.44 -17.28 -0.84
CA ASP A 152 24.29 -16.46 0.01
C ASP A 152 25.20 -15.55 -0.84
N GLY A 153 25.29 -14.28 -0.43
CA GLY A 153 25.98 -13.25 -1.19
C GLY A 153 25.13 -12.57 -2.26
N LEU A 154 23.92 -13.04 -2.56
CA LEU A 154 22.96 -12.34 -3.44
C LEU A 154 21.98 -11.46 -2.66
N VAL A 155 21.29 -10.59 -3.40
CA VAL A 155 20.23 -9.73 -2.89
C VAL A 155 18.87 -10.31 -3.25
N ALA A 156 18.01 -10.47 -2.26
CA ALA A 156 16.60 -10.77 -2.45
C ALA A 156 15.75 -9.52 -2.22
N VAL A 157 15.04 -9.10 -3.27
CA VAL A 157 14.21 -7.89 -3.28
C VAL A 157 12.77 -8.24 -3.68
N PRO A 158 11.75 -7.75 -2.95
CA PRO A 158 10.35 -7.94 -3.36
C PRO A 158 10.07 -7.18 -4.65
N ILE A 159 9.23 -7.74 -5.51
CA ILE A 159 8.86 -7.11 -6.79
C ILE A 159 7.69 -6.14 -6.58
N ASP A 160 7.80 -4.91 -7.08
CA ASP A 160 6.75 -3.89 -6.97
C ASP A 160 5.46 -4.36 -7.66
N ARG A 161 4.31 -4.07 -7.03
CA ARG A 161 2.97 -4.59 -7.39
C ARG A 161 2.85 -6.14 -7.41
N ASN A 162 3.90 -6.89 -7.12
CA ASN A 162 3.88 -8.34 -6.88
C ASN A 162 4.74 -8.72 -5.65
N PRO A 163 4.43 -8.19 -4.45
CA PRO A 163 5.32 -8.31 -3.29
C PRO A 163 5.40 -9.73 -2.69
N GLY A 164 4.59 -10.67 -3.20
CA GLY A 164 4.75 -12.08 -2.89
C GLY A 164 5.82 -12.75 -3.75
N ALA A 165 6.23 -12.17 -4.87
CA ALA A 165 7.36 -12.64 -5.65
C ALA A 165 8.65 -11.92 -5.21
N ALA A 166 9.78 -12.61 -5.35
CA ALA A 166 11.11 -12.09 -5.07
C ALA A 166 11.99 -12.15 -6.33
N LEU A 167 12.81 -11.11 -6.52
CA LEU A 167 13.92 -11.12 -7.47
C LEU A 167 15.20 -11.42 -6.67
N VAL A 168 15.98 -12.39 -7.16
CA VAL A 168 17.34 -12.67 -6.68
C VAL A 168 18.31 -12.02 -7.66
N ILE A 169 19.17 -11.14 -7.16
CA ILE A 169 20.03 -10.29 -7.98
C ILE A 169 21.42 -10.10 -7.36
N CYS A 170 22.45 -9.97 -8.21
CA CYS A 170 23.80 -9.60 -7.80
C CYS A 170 23.82 -8.27 -7.01
N PRO A 171 24.59 -8.16 -5.91
CA PRO A 171 24.74 -6.92 -5.17
C PRO A 171 25.19 -5.73 -6.00
N ILE A 172 26.09 -5.93 -6.98
CA ILE A 172 26.56 -4.86 -7.88
C ILE A 172 25.41 -4.28 -8.68
N LEU A 173 24.59 -5.13 -9.32
CA LEU A 173 23.45 -4.66 -10.11
C LEU A 173 22.43 -3.90 -9.25
N TYR A 174 22.20 -4.36 -8.02
CA TYR A 174 21.27 -3.70 -7.10
C TYR A 174 21.82 -2.35 -6.60
N SER A 175 23.10 -2.31 -6.21
CA SER A 175 23.79 -1.09 -5.77
C SER A 175 23.82 -0.06 -6.90
N ARG A 176 24.14 -0.46 -8.13
CA ARG A 176 24.06 0.39 -9.32
C ARG A 176 22.66 0.97 -9.52
N ALA A 177 21.62 0.16 -9.38
CA ALA A 177 20.24 0.65 -9.49
C ALA A 177 19.91 1.69 -8.41
N CYS A 178 20.41 1.53 -7.18
CA CYS A 178 20.28 2.55 -6.13
C CYS A 178 21.01 3.85 -6.51
N LEU A 179 22.27 3.76 -6.95
CA LEU A 179 23.08 4.91 -7.35
C LEU A 179 22.44 5.69 -8.51
N GLU A 180 22.05 5.00 -9.58
CA GLU A 180 21.39 5.62 -10.75
C GLU A 180 20.05 6.27 -10.38
N THR A 181 19.31 5.68 -9.44
CA THR A 181 17.99 6.20 -9.04
C THR A 181 18.09 7.41 -8.11
N PHE A 182 19.10 7.47 -7.25
CA PHE A 182 19.25 8.50 -6.22
C PHE A 182 20.52 9.33 -6.41
N ASN A 183 21.69 8.75 -6.16
CA ASN A 183 22.97 9.47 -6.08
C ASN A 183 23.39 10.18 -7.37
N LEU A 184 23.06 9.60 -8.54
CA LEU A 184 23.38 10.15 -9.86
C LEU A 184 22.19 10.91 -10.49
N SER A 185 21.07 11.02 -9.78
CA SER A 185 19.90 11.72 -10.27
C SER A 185 20.03 13.22 -10.00
N GLY A 186 19.82 14.05 -11.03
CA GLY A 186 19.82 15.52 -10.89
C GLY A 186 18.70 16.07 -10.00
N SER A 187 17.82 15.23 -9.45
CA SER A 187 16.84 15.63 -8.44
C SER A 187 17.40 15.67 -7.02
N PHE A 188 18.62 15.17 -6.81
CA PHE A 188 19.25 15.06 -5.50
C PHE A 188 20.60 15.77 -5.47
N ARG A 189 20.86 16.45 -4.35
CA ARG A 189 22.16 17.05 -4.04
C ARG A 189 22.83 16.27 -2.92
N ILE A 190 24.06 15.83 -3.15
CA ILE A 190 24.88 15.15 -2.13
C ILE A 190 25.28 16.18 -1.06
N MET A 191 25.09 15.82 0.20
CA MET A 191 25.43 16.64 1.36
C MET A 191 26.77 16.17 1.93
N GLN A 192 27.69 17.10 2.16
CA GLN A 192 28.96 16.82 2.85
C GLN A 192 28.76 16.65 4.36
N ASP A 193 27.67 17.19 4.89
CA ASP A 193 27.36 17.16 6.30
C ASP A 193 26.96 15.76 6.79
N SER A 194 27.42 15.42 7.99
CA SER A 194 26.98 14.20 8.67
C SER A 194 25.47 14.21 8.95
N SER A 195 24.85 13.01 8.99
CA SER A 195 23.43 12.89 9.31
C SER A 195 23.05 13.54 10.66
N THR A 196 23.95 13.53 11.64
CA THR A 196 23.73 14.14 12.96
C THR A 196 23.71 15.66 12.89
N PHE A 197 24.61 16.25 12.11
CA PHE A 197 24.62 17.69 11.86
C PHE A 197 23.35 18.14 11.13
N VAL A 198 23.01 17.47 10.02
CA VAL A 198 21.78 17.75 9.24
C VAL A 198 20.53 17.72 10.13
N LEU A 199 20.38 16.69 10.97
CA LEU A 199 19.24 16.57 11.88
C LEU A 199 19.23 17.67 12.95
N THR A 200 20.39 18.15 13.38
CA THR A 200 20.51 19.24 14.36
C THR A 200 20.05 20.56 13.76
N GLU A 201 20.53 20.90 12.55
CA GLU A 201 20.11 22.10 11.84
C GLU A 201 18.63 22.06 11.47
N MET A 202 18.15 20.92 10.95
CA MET A 202 16.71 20.70 10.71
C MET A 202 15.88 20.97 11.97
N LYS A 203 16.32 20.50 13.14
CA LYS A 203 15.59 20.70 14.40
C LYS A 203 15.56 22.17 14.81
N LYS A 204 16.68 22.88 14.71
CA LYS A 204 16.77 24.31 15.02
C LYS A 204 15.78 25.09 14.16
N GLU A 205 15.77 24.83 12.86
CA GLU A 205 14.88 25.50 11.92
C GLU A 205 13.41 25.12 12.15
N TYR A 206 13.12 23.84 12.43
CA TYR A 206 11.78 23.38 12.74
C TYR A 206 11.16 24.11 13.94
N VAL A 207 11.94 24.30 15.00
CA VAL A 207 11.53 25.07 16.18
C VAL A 207 11.44 26.56 15.86
N HIS A 208 12.40 27.12 15.13
CA HIS A 208 12.40 28.53 14.71
C HIS A 208 11.16 28.90 13.90
N ARG A 209 10.70 28.00 13.00
CA ARG A 209 9.46 28.16 12.22
C ARG A 209 8.19 27.93 13.04
N GLY A 210 8.30 27.53 14.32
CA GLY A 210 7.19 27.27 15.23
C GLY A 210 6.35 26.05 14.84
N LEU A 211 6.97 25.02 14.23
CA LEU A 211 6.29 23.80 13.76
C LEU A 211 6.08 22.78 14.88
N ASP A 212 6.74 22.97 16.03
CA ASP A 212 6.56 22.19 17.26
C ASP A 212 5.11 22.20 17.78
N LYS A 213 4.34 23.25 17.47
CA LYS A 213 2.90 23.34 17.74
C LYS A 213 2.07 22.37 16.88
N ILE A 214 2.53 22.05 15.66
CA ILE A 214 1.87 21.08 14.77
C ILE A 214 2.13 19.68 15.31
N ALA A 215 3.39 19.38 15.61
CA ALA A 215 3.81 18.19 16.34
C ALA A 215 5.20 18.41 16.97
N ARG A 216 5.41 17.82 18.15
CA ARG A 216 6.74 17.80 18.76
C ARG A 216 7.71 17.01 17.88
N TRP A 217 8.95 17.51 17.79
CA TRP A 217 10.07 16.80 17.17
C TRP A 217 10.28 15.44 17.85
N GLN A 218 10.34 14.35 17.08
CA GLN A 218 10.50 13.01 17.63
C GLN A 218 11.97 12.74 18.01
N THR A 219 12.21 12.53 19.31
CA THR A 219 13.53 12.15 19.84
C THR A 219 14.00 10.81 19.26
N GLY A 220 15.28 10.72 18.88
CA GLY A 220 15.86 9.52 18.30
C GLY A 220 15.46 9.24 16.84
N GLY A 221 14.82 10.21 16.17
CA GLY A 221 14.57 10.14 14.73
C GLY A 221 15.86 10.10 13.92
N LYS A 222 15.76 9.56 12.70
CA LYS A 222 16.89 9.35 11.77
C LYS A 222 16.45 9.65 10.33
N ILE A 223 17.40 10.12 9.52
CA ILE A 223 17.24 10.23 8.07
C ILE A 223 16.92 8.84 7.50
N GLY A 224 15.92 8.78 6.62
CA GLY A 224 15.43 7.54 6.03
C GLY A 224 16.41 6.90 5.05
N GLN A 225 16.58 5.59 5.14
CA GLN A 225 17.37 4.82 4.18
C GLN A 225 16.53 4.50 2.93
N ALA A 226 16.84 5.16 1.83
CA ALA A 226 16.23 4.94 0.54
C ALA A 226 16.69 3.61 -0.09
N TYR A 227 15.79 3.00 -0.86
CA TYR A 227 16.03 1.76 -1.58
C TYR A 227 15.16 1.69 -2.84
N VAL A 228 15.46 0.74 -3.73
CA VAL A 228 14.71 0.55 -4.97
C VAL A 228 14.00 -0.81 -5.00
N LEU A 229 12.83 -0.87 -5.65
CA LEU A 229 12.09 -2.09 -5.92
C LEU A 229 11.93 -2.29 -7.44
N PRO A 230 12.21 -3.49 -8.00
CA PRO A 230 12.04 -3.73 -9.43
C PRO A 230 10.56 -3.76 -9.80
N LYS A 231 10.18 -3.20 -10.95
CA LYS A 231 8.79 -3.20 -11.45
C LYS A 231 8.44 -4.57 -12.05
N ASP A 232 7.25 -5.10 -11.75
CA ASP A 232 6.85 -6.45 -12.20
C ASP A 232 6.74 -6.58 -13.74
N LYS A 233 6.28 -5.53 -14.43
CA LYS A 233 6.15 -5.52 -15.90
C LYS A 233 7.50 -5.47 -16.60
N ASP A 234 8.50 -4.84 -15.98
CA ASP A 234 9.83 -4.63 -16.54
C ASP A 234 10.84 -4.56 -15.38
N LEU A 235 11.59 -5.65 -15.20
CA LEU A 235 12.57 -5.80 -14.13
C LEU A 235 13.81 -4.92 -14.31
N THR A 236 13.95 -4.21 -15.44
CA THR A 236 15.00 -3.21 -15.65
C THR A 236 14.63 -1.86 -15.07
N ARG A 237 13.34 -1.61 -14.85
CA ARG A 237 12.84 -0.38 -14.25
C ARG A 237 12.66 -0.55 -12.75
N TRP A 238 13.00 0.52 -12.03
CA TRP A 238 12.99 0.55 -10.58
C TRP A 238 11.97 1.57 -10.06
N ARG A 239 11.39 1.28 -8.89
CA ARG A 239 10.59 2.22 -8.10
C ARG A 239 11.46 2.74 -6.95
N PRO A 240 11.77 4.05 -6.89
CA PRO A 240 12.41 4.63 -5.73
C PRO A 240 11.47 4.59 -4.53
N ILE A 241 12.01 4.23 -3.37
CA ILE A 241 11.33 4.34 -2.09
C ILE A 241 12.22 5.12 -1.13
N SER A 242 11.67 6.18 -0.55
CA SER A 242 12.32 7.06 0.44
C SER A 242 11.55 6.96 1.76
N PRO A 243 11.79 5.92 2.58
CA PRO A 243 10.99 5.66 3.78
C PRO A 243 11.19 6.75 4.81
N CYS A 244 10.11 7.32 5.33
CA CYS A 244 10.16 8.35 6.37
C CYS A 244 9.59 7.84 7.70
N THR A 245 9.70 6.54 7.97
CA THR A 245 9.14 5.92 9.19
C THR A 245 9.88 6.33 10.46
N SER A 246 11.17 6.61 10.37
CA SER A 246 12.03 7.09 11.45
C SER A 246 12.24 8.61 11.43
N ASP A 247 11.60 9.32 10.50
CA ASP A 247 11.78 10.76 10.34
C ASP A 247 11.28 11.52 11.58
N PRO A 248 12.07 12.45 12.14
CA PRO A 248 11.68 13.22 13.32
C PRO A 248 10.40 14.06 13.16
N THR A 249 10.06 14.49 11.94
CA THR A 249 8.90 15.34 11.64
C THR A 249 7.73 14.56 11.04
N ARG A 250 7.82 13.23 10.96
CA ARG A 250 6.79 12.34 10.40
C ARG A 250 5.38 12.64 10.91
N LEU A 251 5.22 12.97 12.19
CA LEU A 251 3.90 13.28 12.77
C LEU A 251 3.33 14.61 12.27
N ALA A 252 4.17 15.63 12.08
CA ALA A 252 3.76 16.91 11.51
C ALA A 252 3.32 16.73 10.05
N GLY A 253 4.17 16.11 9.21
CA GLY A 253 3.82 15.76 7.84
C GLY A 253 2.54 14.89 7.74
N ALA A 254 2.32 13.95 8.67
CA ALA A 254 1.09 13.17 8.71
C ALA A 254 -0.16 13.98 9.09
N ARG A 255 -0.02 15.02 9.93
CA ARG A 255 -1.12 15.94 10.28
C ARG A 255 -1.43 16.87 9.11
N THR A 256 -0.40 17.46 8.51
CA THR A 256 -0.49 18.34 7.34
C THR A 256 -1.05 17.62 6.13
N GLY A 257 -0.57 16.41 5.82
CA GLY A 257 -1.12 15.58 4.75
C GLY A 257 -2.60 15.26 4.94
N ARG A 258 -3.03 14.93 6.17
CA ARG A 258 -4.46 14.72 6.48
C ARG A 258 -5.29 15.99 6.30
N ALA A 259 -4.78 17.14 6.76
CA ALA A 259 -5.46 18.42 6.60
C ALA A 259 -5.63 18.78 5.11
N ILE A 260 -4.55 18.71 4.32
CA ILE A 260 -4.57 19.00 2.88
C ILE A 260 -5.53 18.06 2.15
N ARG A 261 -5.46 16.75 2.42
CA ARG A 261 -6.39 15.77 1.82
C ARG A 261 -7.84 16.06 2.18
N TYR A 262 -8.10 16.47 3.42
CA TYR A 262 -9.44 16.84 3.87
C TYR A 262 -9.95 18.12 3.17
N MET A 263 -9.11 19.15 3.06
CA MET A 263 -9.44 20.38 2.33
C MET A 263 -9.75 20.09 0.86
N LEU A 264 -8.96 19.22 0.22
CA LEU A 264 -9.19 18.82 -1.18
C LEU A 264 -10.59 18.21 -1.33
N PHE A 265 -11.00 17.33 -0.41
CA PHE A 265 -12.35 16.76 -0.41
C PHE A 265 -13.47 17.75 -0.06
N GLY A 266 -13.14 18.97 0.34
CA GLY A 266 -14.08 20.08 0.49
C GLY A 266 -14.38 20.80 -0.84
N ILE A 267 -13.65 20.48 -1.92
CA ILE A 267 -13.98 20.91 -3.27
C ILE A 267 -15.04 19.96 -3.85
N PRO A 268 -16.09 20.46 -4.54
CA PRO A 268 -17.06 19.62 -5.21
C PRO A 268 -16.39 18.66 -6.19
N GLY A 269 -16.71 17.37 -6.11
CA GLY A 269 -16.13 16.34 -7.00
C GLY A 269 -16.51 16.46 -8.48
N ALA A 270 -17.30 17.47 -8.87
CA ALA A 270 -17.53 17.82 -10.26
C ALA A 270 -16.50 18.82 -10.80
N GLU A 271 -15.64 19.38 -9.93
CA GLU A 271 -14.64 20.41 -10.25
C GLU A 271 -13.20 19.83 -10.29
N HIS A 272 -13.01 18.54 -10.06
CA HIS A 272 -11.75 17.82 -10.22
C HIS A 272 -12.00 16.32 -10.39
N PHE A 273 -10.97 15.52 -10.67
CA PHE A 273 -11.14 14.08 -10.93
C PHE A 273 -10.75 13.17 -9.74
N ASP A 274 -10.13 13.70 -8.70
CA ASP A 274 -9.69 12.91 -7.53
C ASP A 274 -10.81 12.05 -6.89
N LEU A 275 -10.62 10.74 -6.93
CA LEU A 275 -11.51 9.75 -6.37
C LEU A 275 -11.20 9.54 -4.88
N ARG A 276 -12.23 9.65 -4.04
CA ARG A 276 -12.09 9.56 -2.58
C ARG A 276 -11.60 8.21 -2.09
N SER A 277 -12.09 7.15 -2.72
CA SER A 277 -11.84 5.74 -2.38
C SER A 277 -12.10 4.87 -3.61
N THR A 278 -11.34 3.78 -3.75
CA THR A 278 -11.60 2.76 -4.78
C THR A 278 -13.02 2.19 -4.67
N ASP A 279 -13.55 2.10 -3.44
CA ASP A 279 -14.88 1.56 -3.18
C ASP A 279 -16.00 2.44 -3.76
N SER A 280 -15.72 3.70 -4.07
CA SER A 280 -16.69 4.63 -4.68
C SER A 280 -16.72 4.55 -6.21
N LEU A 281 -15.86 3.74 -6.85
CA LEU A 281 -15.75 3.66 -8.30
C LEU A 281 -17.08 3.26 -8.97
N GLY A 282 -17.70 2.17 -8.49
CA GLY A 282 -18.95 1.67 -9.06
C GLY A 282 -20.11 2.66 -8.95
N GLU A 283 -20.22 3.36 -7.81
CA GLU A 283 -21.25 4.38 -7.57
C GLU A 283 -21.02 5.64 -8.42
N GLN A 284 -19.79 6.15 -8.47
CA GLN A 284 -19.44 7.31 -9.28
C GLN A 284 -19.68 7.04 -10.77
N THR A 285 -19.34 5.85 -11.24
CA THR A 285 -19.56 5.47 -12.64
C THR A 285 -21.04 5.42 -13.01
N LYS A 286 -21.93 4.99 -12.08
CA LYS A 286 -23.39 5.07 -12.28
C LYS A 286 -23.89 6.51 -12.33
N LYS A 287 -23.32 7.41 -11.53
CA LYS A 287 -23.62 8.84 -11.61
C LYS A 287 -23.16 9.41 -12.96
N PHE A 288 -21.97 9.04 -13.41
CA PHE A 288 -21.43 9.50 -14.68
C PHE A 288 -22.28 9.01 -15.85
N GLN A 289 -22.74 7.76 -15.84
CA GLN A 289 -23.65 7.26 -16.87
C GLN A 289 -24.89 8.14 -16.96
N ARG A 290 -25.58 8.40 -15.83
CA ARG A 290 -26.77 9.29 -15.82
C ARG A 290 -26.46 10.67 -16.39
N ASP A 291 -25.38 11.28 -15.93
CA ASP A 291 -24.97 12.61 -16.38
C ASP A 291 -24.66 12.64 -17.89
N LEU A 292 -23.91 11.66 -18.38
CA LEU A 292 -23.51 11.55 -19.79
C LEU A 292 -24.70 11.26 -20.70
N SER A 293 -25.63 10.40 -20.26
CA SER A 293 -26.87 10.10 -20.97
C SER A 293 -27.81 11.30 -21.11
N THR A 294 -27.71 12.34 -20.25
CA THR A 294 -28.61 13.50 -20.36
C THR A 294 -28.36 14.36 -21.61
N LYS A 295 -27.14 14.34 -22.17
CA LYS A 295 -26.76 15.20 -23.30
C LYS A 295 -26.15 14.44 -24.48
N GLY A 296 -26.04 13.12 -24.39
CA GLY A 296 -25.42 12.29 -25.41
C GLY A 296 -25.96 10.86 -25.42
N ASP A 297 -25.86 10.22 -26.58
CA ASP A 297 -26.11 8.79 -26.83
C ASP A 297 -24.80 7.99 -26.94
N CYS A 298 -23.66 8.68 -26.99
CA CYS A 298 -22.32 8.13 -27.09
C CYS A 298 -21.38 8.74 -26.04
N VAL A 299 -20.33 7.99 -25.69
CA VAL A 299 -19.24 8.47 -24.83
C VAL A 299 -17.92 8.19 -25.53
N ILE A 300 -17.02 9.16 -25.52
CA ILE A 300 -15.61 8.94 -25.85
C ILE A 300 -14.83 8.87 -24.55
N THR A 301 -14.06 7.80 -24.37
CA THR A 301 -13.21 7.62 -23.19
C THR A 301 -11.73 7.58 -23.56
N ARG A 302 -10.89 8.10 -22.67
CA ARG A 302 -9.44 7.90 -22.68
C ARG A 302 -8.95 7.61 -21.26
N SER A 303 -7.87 6.85 -21.15
CA SER A 303 -7.20 6.59 -19.87
C SER A 303 -5.71 6.85 -19.96
N TYR A 304 -5.14 7.29 -18.84
CA TYR A 304 -3.75 7.74 -18.76
C TYR A 304 -3.04 7.23 -17.51
N ASP A 305 -1.72 7.15 -17.60
CA ASP A 305 -0.78 7.13 -16.48
C ASP A 305 -0.13 8.50 -16.34
N ILE A 306 -0.11 9.05 -15.14
CA ILE A 306 0.75 10.18 -14.82
C ILE A 306 2.16 9.65 -14.60
N LYS A 307 3.03 9.84 -15.60
CA LYS A 307 4.37 9.28 -15.59
C LYS A 307 5.23 9.93 -14.51
N ASP A 308 5.81 9.07 -13.67
CA ASP A 308 6.77 9.44 -12.62
C ASP A 308 6.27 10.58 -11.71
N MET A 309 4.96 10.58 -11.42
CA MET A 309 4.22 11.68 -10.76
C MET A 309 5.00 12.34 -9.62
N PHE A 310 5.45 11.59 -8.62
CA PHE A 310 6.15 12.19 -7.47
C PHE A 310 7.52 12.79 -7.80
N ALA A 311 8.26 12.19 -8.74
CA ALA A 311 9.59 12.66 -9.11
C ALA A 311 9.55 13.88 -10.04
N ARG A 312 8.39 14.18 -10.63
CA ARG A 312 8.20 15.27 -11.60
C ARG A 312 7.50 16.51 -11.03
N LEU A 313 7.22 16.54 -9.72
CA LEU A 313 6.60 17.68 -9.05
C LEU A 313 7.65 18.67 -8.59
N SER A 314 7.69 19.87 -9.18
CA SER A 314 8.50 20.96 -8.65
C SER A 314 7.96 21.41 -7.28
N HIS A 315 8.87 21.85 -6.40
CA HIS A 315 8.47 22.38 -5.09
C HIS A 315 7.59 23.61 -5.22
N GLU A 316 7.88 24.48 -6.19
CA GLU A 316 7.06 25.64 -6.54
C GLU A 316 5.62 25.26 -6.87
N SER A 317 5.41 24.31 -7.81
CA SER A 317 4.08 23.86 -8.21
C SER A 317 3.29 23.26 -7.04
N VAL A 318 3.97 22.55 -6.14
CA VAL A 318 3.35 22.04 -4.90
C VAL A 318 2.91 23.18 -4.00
N ILE A 319 3.77 24.18 -3.76
CA ILE A 319 3.46 25.32 -2.89
C ILE A 319 2.27 26.11 -3.44
N GLU A 320 2.33 26.51 -4.72
CA GLU A 320 1.24 27.26 -5.36
C GLU A 320 -0.09 26.48 -5.32
N SER A 321 -0.04 25.16 -5.46
CA SER A 321 -1.25 24.34 -5.43
C SER A 321 -1.85 24.23 -4.04
N VAL A 322 -1.02 24.21 -3.00
CA VAL A 322 -1.48 24.31 -1.62
C VAL A 322 -2.07 25.70 -1.35
N GLU A 323 -1.45 26.76 -1.87
CA GLU A 323 -1.97 28.14 -1.78
C GLU A 323 -3.33 28.31 -2.43
N TRP A 324 -3.48 27.85 -3.66
CA TRP A 324 -4.77 27.80 -4.35
C TRP A 324 -5.84 27.10 -3.52
N LEU A 325 -5.51 25.95 -2.93
CA LEU A 325 -6.45 25.19 -2.10
C LEU A 325 -6.82 25.95 -0.82
N MET A 326 -5.88 26.65 -0.19
CA MET A 326 -6.14 27.49 0.97
C MET A 326 -7.05 28.66 0.60
N ASP A 327 -6.77 29.35 -0.50
CA ASP A 327 -7.52 30.52 -0.95
C ASP A 327 -8.96 30.15 -1.33
N TYR A 328 -9.17 29.00 -1.96
CA TYR A 328 -10.50 28.43 -2.21
C TYR A 328 -11.35 28.35 -0.94
N HIS A 329 -10.75 27.94 0.18
CA HIS A 329 -11.44 27.83 1.47
C HIS A 329 -11.51 29.17 2.23
N LYS A 330 -10.51 30.05 2.10
CA LYS A 330 -10.54 31.42 2.66
C LYS A 330 -11.72 32.21 2.11
N GLN A 331 -11.99 32.12 0.80
CA GLN A 331 -13.13 32.77 0.15
C GLN A 331 -14.49 32.32 0.73
N LYS A 332 -14.55 31.13 1.36
CA LYS A 332 -15.73 30.60 2.06
C LYS A 332 -15.79 31.00 3.55
N GLY A 333 -14.90 31.89 4.00
CA GLY A 333 -14.78 32.36 5.38
C GLY A 333 -14.18 31.33 6.34
N LEU A 334 -13.39 30.39 5.83
CA LEU A 334 -12.66 29.40 6.63
C LEU A 334 -11.26 29.92 6.96
N LYS A 335 -10.71 29.51 8.10
CA LYS A 335 -9.42 30.00 8.63
C LYS A 335 -8.36 28.91 8.81
N GLY A 336 -8.73 27.64 8.68
CA GLY A 336 -7.83 26.51 8.91
C GLY A 336 -8.56 25.19 9.06
N VAL A 337 -7.86 24.20 9.60
CA VAL A 337 -8.34 22.81 9.76
C VAL A 337 -8.02 22.28 11.15
N ARG A 338 -8.97 21.63 11.81
CA ARG A 338 -8.70 20.81 13.01
C ARG A 338 -8.36 19.41 12.56
N VAL A 339 -7.33 18.84 13.16
CA VAL A 339 -6.89 17.47 12.91
C VAL A 339 -6.85 16.74 14.23
N SER A 340 -7.45 15.56 14.29
CA SER A 340 -7.43 14.76 15.50
C SER A 340 -6.01 14.28 15.83
N THR A 341 -5.66 14.38 17.12
CA THR A 341 -4.38 13.89 17.66
C THR A 341 -4.25 12.38 17.49
N ARG A 342 -5.37 11.65 17.61
CA ARG A 342 -5.52 10.21 17.37
C ARG A 342 -6.64 9.96 16.35
N GLY A 343 -6.50 8.94 15.51
CA GLY A 343 -7.51 8.59 14.49
C GLY A 343 -7.38 9.37 13.18
N LYS A 344 -8.49 9.57 12.47
CA LYS A 344 -8.51 10.16 11.11
C LYS A 344 -9.45 11.37 10.97
N MET A 345 -9.99 11.88 12.08
CA MET A 345 -11.00 12.94 12.02
C MET A 345 -10.35 14.28 11.70
N CYS A 346 -11.00 15.04 10.81
CA CYS A 346 -10.63 16.40 10.45
C CYS A 346 -11.90 17.24 10.30
N SER A 347 -11.82 18.54 10.54
CA SER A 347 -12.92 19.49 10.34
C SER A 347 -12.40 20.88 9.97
N MET A 348 -13.16 21.64 9.17
CA MET A 348 -12.80 23.02 8.83
C MET A 348 -13.03 23.97 10.02
N ILE A 349 -12.21 25.01 10.14
CA ILE A 349 -12.30 26.02 11.20
C ILE A 349 -12.88 27.32 10.64
N ARG A 350 -13.94 27.84 11.25
CA ARG A 350 -14.40 29.24 11.07
C ARG A 350 -13.94 30.15 12.21
N LYS A 351 -14.02 29.64 13.44
CA LYS A 351 -13.59 30.31 14.68
C LYS A 351 -12.56 29.44 15.39
N VAL A 352 -11.42 30.04 15.74
CA VAL A 352 -10.35 29.34 16.45
C VAL A 352 -10.83 29.07 17.88
N ARG A 353 -11.02 27.80 18.21
CA ARG A 353 -11.35 27.33 19.56
C ARG A 353 -10.47 26.12 19.85
N LYS A 354 -9.90 26.08 21.05
CA LYS A 354 -9.20 24.88 21.54
C LYS A 354 -10.25 23.82 21.83
N GLU A 355 -9.95 22.59 21.40
CA GLU A 355 -10.80 21.43 21.59
C GLU A 355 -9.89 20.27 21.98
N GLU A 356 -10.22 19.58 23.07
CA GLU A 356 -9.40 18.50 23.57
C GLU A 356 -9.31 17.37 22.54
N GLY A 357 -8.13 16.79 22.38
CA GLY A 357 -7.89 15.74 21.39
C GLY A 357 -7.72 16.22 19.94
N PHE A 358 -7.81 17.52 19.67
CA PHE A 358 -7.58 18.11 18.35
C PHE A 358 -6.43 19.13 18.34
N ILE A 359 -5.82 19.28 17.17
CA ILE A 359 -4.86 20.34 16.88
C ILE A 359 -5.45 21.21 15.78
N SER A 360 -5.50 22.52 16.04
CA SER A 360 -5.93 23.51 15.05
C SER A 360 -4.72 23.98 14.25
N LEU A 361 -4.77 23.79 12.94
CA LEU A 361 -3.76 24.24 11.99
C LEU A 361 -4.33 25.42 11.20
N SER A 362 -3.70 26.59 11.28
CA SER A 362 -4.02 27.69 10.36
C SER A 362 -3.53 27.37 8.95
N PHE A 363 -3.99 28.14 7.96
CA PHE A 363 -3.44 28.03 6.61
C PHE A 363 -1.94 28.36 6.56
N ASP A 364 -1.47 29.33 7.34
CA ASP A 364 -0.04 29.66 7.42
C ASP A 364 0.79 28.53 8.04
N ASP A 365 0.21 27.79 8.99
CA ASP A 365 0.86 26.61 9.58
C ASP A 365 1.04 25.50 8.55
N LEU A 366 0.02 25.26 7.73
CA LEU A 366 0.10 24.29 6.64
C LEU A 366 1.15 24.72 5.61
N LYS A 367 1.16 25.99 5.19
CA LYS A 367 2.15 26.51 4.24
C LYS A 367 3.58 26.37 4.77
N ARG A 368 3.82 26.76 6.04
CA ARG A 368 5.15 26.65 6.67
C ARG A 368 5.64 25.21 6.77
N GLU A 369 4.77 24.29 7.17
CA GLU A 369 5.13 22.87 7.28
C GLU A 369 5.42 22.26 5.90
N VAL A 370 4.60 22.54 4.88
CA VAL A 370 4.85 22.04 3.52
C VAL A 370 6.18 22.60 3.00
N SER A 371 6.42 23.90 3.18
CA SER A 371 7.68 24.54 2.78
C SER A 371 8.89 23.94 3.48
N PHE A 372 8.76 23.65 4.79
CA PHE A 372 9.81 22.99 5.56
C PHE A 372 10.05 21.56 5.06
N GLU A 373 8.99 20.78 4.82
CA GLU A 373 9.08 19.41 4.32
C GLU A 373 9.80 19.34 2.97
N LEU A 374 9.45 20.22 2.03
CA LEU A 374 10.08 20.27 0.72
C LEU A 374 11.56 20.67 0.83
N ALA A 375 11.88 21.68 1.63
CA ALA A 375 13.26 22.15 1.83
C ALA A 375 14.15 21.17 2.61
N HIS A 376 13.57 20.26 3.41
CA HIS A 376 14.30 19.31 4.27
C HIS A 376 13.93 17.85 3.98
N SER A 377 13.75 17.53 2.69
CA SER A 377 13.53 16.17 2.21
C SER A 377 14.84 15.40 2.05
N PHE A 378 15.50 15.08 3.17
CA PHE A 378 16.73 14.31 3.19
C PHE A 378 16.50 12.81 3.10
N VAL A 379 17.40 12.11 2.41
CA VAL A 379 17.45 10.65 2.32
C VAL A 379 18.89 10.16 2.43
N ARG A 380 19.07 8.90 2.80
CA ARG A 380 20.35 8.19 2.69
C ARG A 380 20.28 7.11 1.64
N CYS A 381 21.30 6.99 0.79
CA CYS A 381 21.44 5.86 -0.13
C CYS A 381 22.92 5.62 -0.44
N ALA A 382 23.33 4.35 -0.47
CA ALA A 382 24.70 3.95 -0.79
C ALA A 382 25.77 4.72 0.03
N GLY A 383 25.57 4.82 1.34
CA GLY A 383 26.49 5.52 2.26
C GLY A 383 26.35 7.05 2.32
N GLU A 384 25.75 7.67 1.31
CA GLU A 384 25.65 9.13 1.17
C GLU A 384 24.36 9.70 1.78
N VAL A 385 24.44 10.94 2.31
CA VAL A 385 23.27 11.76 2.65
C VAL A 385 22.96 12.69 1.49
N MET A 386 21.69 12.77 1.09
CA MET A 386 21.27 13.60 -0.03
C MET A 386 20.03 14.42 0.34
N LEU A 387 19.95 15.63 -0.21
CA LEU A 387 18.76 16.47 -0.20
C LEU A 387 18.01 16.32 -1.52
N GLN A 388 16.70 16.07 -1.47
CA GLN A 388 15.85 16.08 -2.66
C GLN A 388 15.44 17.51 -3.02
N GLU A 389 16.02 18.07 -4.08
CA GLU A 389 15.74 19.45 -4.54
C GLU A 389 14.63 19.51 -5.59
N PHE A 390 14.33 18.38 -6.24
CA PHE A 390 13.24 18.28 -7.21
C PHE A 390 12.42 17.01 -7.00
N GLY A 391 11.11 17.09 -7.23
CA GLY A 391 10.19 16.04 -6.86
C GLY A 391 9.88 16.05 -5.36
N ILE A 392 9.00 15.13 -4.97
CA ILE A 392 8.64 14.88 -3.58
C ILE A 392 8.89 13.40 -3.21
N PRO A 393 9.24 13.09 -1.95
CA PRO A 393 9.71 11.76 -1.58
C PRO A 393 8.60 10.70 -1.62
N MET A 394 8.88 9.59 -2.33
CA MET A 394 8.00 8.42 -2.36
C MET A 394 8.12 7.63 -1.04
N GLY A 395 7.37 8.07 -0.03
CA GLY A 395 7.34 7.42 1.29
C GLY A 395 6.94 8.34 2.44
N ARG A 396 6.86 9.65 2.21
CA ARG A 396 6.24 10.57 3.18
C ARG A 396 4.73 10.49 3.15
N SER A 397 4.12 10.72 4.31
CA SER A 397 2.66 10.63 4.50
C SER A 397 1.88 11.75 3.82
N SER A 398 2.52 12.90 3.61
CA SER A 398 1.97 14.11 3.00
C SER A 398 2.04 14.07 1.48
N SER A 399 3.05 13.43 0.90
CA SER A 399 3.30 13.43 -0.54
C SER A 399 2.10 12.99 -1.40
N PRO A 400 1.32 11.95 -1.06
CA PRO A 400 0.13 11.60 -1.83
C PRO A 400 -0.93 12.72 -1.83
N ALA A 401 -1.11 13.41 -0.70
CA ALA A 401 -2.05 14.53 -0.62
C ALA A 401 -1.58 15.72 -1.46
N LEU A 402 -0.28 16.05 -1.38
CA LEU A 402 0.34 17.13 -2.16
C LEU A 402 0.22 16.86 -3.67
N ALA A 403 0.60 15.66 -4.12
CA ALA A 403 0.50 15.28 -5.52
C ALA A 403 -0.95 15.34 -6.04
N CYS A 404 -1.92 14.85 -5.25
CA CYS A 404 -3.33 14.93 -5.61
C CYS A 404 -3.84 16.37 -5.69
N THR A 405 -3.34 17.27 -4.83
CA THR A 405 -3.71 18.70 -4.85
C THR A 405 -3.17 19.38 -6.10
N VAL A 406 -1.92 19.12 -6.51
CA VAL A 406 -1.36 19.66 -7.75
C VAL A 406 -2.19 19.22 -8.96
N CYS A 407 -2.50 17.92 -9.04
CA CYS A 407 -3.33 17.39 -10.12
C CYS A 407 -4.75 17.97 -10.08
N ALA A 408 -5.36 18.12 -8.89
CA ALA A 408 -6.70 18.68 -8.77
C ALA A 408 -6.77 20.16 -9.17
N ARG A 409 -5.72 20.95 -8.90
CA ARG A 409 -5.63 22.34 -9.37
C ARG A 409 -5.61 22.42 -10.90
N ALA A 410 -4.82 21.56 -11.55
CA ALA A 410 -4.77 21.47 -13.00
C ALA A 410 -6.13 21.07 -13.60
N GLU A 411 -6.76 20.02 -13.04
CA GLU A 411 -8.08 19.54 -13.44
C GLU A 411 -9.18 20.59 -13.26
N TYR A 412 -9.13 21.33 -12.15
CA TYR A 412 -10.03 22.45 -11.87
C TYR A 412 -9.90 23.56 -12.92
N GLY A 413 -8.68 23.95 -13.25
CA GLY A 413 -8.41 24.92 -14.30
C GLY A 413 -8.92 24.45 -15.67
N PHE A 414 -8.68 23.19 -16.02
CA PHE A 414 -9.20 22.57 -17.24
C PHE A 414 -10.72 22.59 -17.30
N LEU A 415 -11.40 22.09 -16.26
CA LEU A 415 -12.86 22.04 -16.23
C LEU A 415 -13.47 23.43 -16.31
N ASN A 416 -12.86 24.43 -15.67
CA ASN A 416 -13.30 25.83 -15.79
C ASN A 416 -13.23 26.36 -17.21
N ARG A 417 -12.14 26.09 -17.95
CA ARG A 417 -12.04 26.46 -19.39
C ARG A 417 -13.11 25.75 -20.22
N MET A 418 -13.45 24.52 -19.87
CA MET A 418 -14.41 23.70 -20.63
C MET A 418 -15.89 23.99 -20.33
N LYS A 419 -16.22 24.79 -19.31
CA LYS A 419 -17.61 25.04 -18.87
C LYS A 419 -18.55 25.48 -20.00
N ASN A 420 -18.06 26.31 -20.91
CA ASN A 420 -18.86 26.91 -21.99
C ASN A 420 -18.93 26.06 -23.26
N THR A 421 -18.25 24.90 -23.30
CA THR A 421 -18.26 24.02 -24.47
C THR A 421 -19.59 23.28 -24.66
N GLY A 422 -20.46 23.27 -23.65
CA GLY A 422 -21.72 22.53 -23.62
C GLY A 422 -21.56 21.00 -23.48
N ALA A 423 -20.33 20.48 -23.53
CA ALA A 423 -20.05 19.06 -23.39
C ALA A 423 -20.20 18.59 -21.92
N VAL A 424 -20.61 17.33 -21.73
CA VAL A 424 -20.60 16.70 -20.40
C VAL A 424 -19.27 15.98 -20.23
N ILE A 425 -18.43 16.51 -19.36
CA ILE A 425 -17.11 15.95 -19.05
C ILE A 425 -17.16 15.32 -17.65
N ARG A 426 -16.70 14.08 -17.55
CA ARG A 426 -16.53 13.37 -16.28
C ARG A 426 -15.16 12.72 -16.25
N GLY A 427 -14.56 12.64 -15.07
CA GLY A 427 -13.25 12.03 -14.92
C GLY A 427 -13.07 11.38 -13.55
N LEU A 428 -12.17 10.40 -13.53
CA LEU A 428 -11.75 9.67 -12.35
C LEU A 428 -10.23 9.70 -12.30
N ARG A 429 -9.67 10.05 -11.15
CA ARG A 429 -8.24 9.93 -10.87
C ARG A 429 -8.03 9.27 -9.53
N MET A 430 -7.10 8.34 -9.47
CA MET A 430 -6.58 7.83 -8.22
C MET A 430 -5.06 7.83 -8.31
N ILE A 431 -4.44 8.79 -7.63
CA ILE A 431 -3.00 9.02 -7.70
C ILE A 431 -2.57 9.24 -9.17
N ASP A 432 -1.92 8.25 -9.78
CA ASP A 432 -1.32 8.27 -11.12
C ASP A 432 -2.25 7.71 -12.21
N ASP A 433 -3.28 6.95 -11.85
CA ASP A 433 -4.26 6.43 -12.81
C ASP A 433 -5.34 7.50 -13.07
N VAL A 434 -5.55 7.87 -14.35
CA VAL A 434 -6.58 8.84 -14.76
C VAL A 434 -7.47 8.25 -15.85
N ALA A 435 -8.77 8.51 -15.80
CA ALA A 435 -9.73 8.23 -16.85
C ALA A 435 -10.63 9.46 -17.06
N ILE A 436 -10.91 9.77 -18.33
CA ILE A 436 -11.79 10.86 -18.73
C ILE A 436 -12.85 10.32 -19.70
N LEU A 437 -14.08 10.80 -19.54
CA LEU A 437 -15.26 10.40 -20.28
C LEU A 437 -15.98 11.66 -20.76
N ILE A 438 -16.26 11.74 -22.05
CA ILE A 438 -16.95 12.88 -22.66
C ILE A 438 -18.18 12.42 -23.40
N GLY A 439 -19.33 12.97 -23.04
CA GLY A 439 -20.61 12.69 -23.68
C GLY A 439 -20.69 13.37 -25.05
N CYS A 440 -21.15 12.62 -26.05
CA CYS A 440 -21.29 13.05 -27.44
C CYS A 440 -22.64 12.60 -28.00
N ARG A 441 -23.07 13.21 -29.09
CA ARG A 441 -24.20 12.72 -29.89
C ARG A 441 -23.73 12.14 -31.22
N THR A 442 -24.16 10.93 -31.56
CA THR A 442 -23.84 10.27 -32.83
C THR A 442 -24.51 10.96 -34.01
N ASP A 443 -25.69 11.56 -33.79
CA ASP A 443 -26.43 12.35 -34.79
C ASP A 443 -25.76 13.69 -35.16
N ARG A 444 -24.71 14.12 -34.44
CA ARG A 444 -24.01 15.38 -34.66
C ARG A 444 -22.49 15.19 -34.75
N PRO A 445 -21.91 15.12 -35.96
CA PRO A 445 -20.47 14.97 -36.16
C PRO A 445 -19.62 16.01 -35.41
N ASP A 446 -20.11 17.25 -35.31
CA ASP A 446 -19.45 18.33 -34.57
C ASP A 446 -19.27 18.02 -33.08
N SER A 447 -20.18 17.23 -32.49
CA SER A 447 -20.10 16.84 -31.08
C SER A 447 -18.90 15.91 -30.84
N MET A 448 -18.66 14.97 -31.75
CA MET A 448 -17.52 14.05 -31.70
C MET A 448 -16.21 14.80 -31.93
N GLY A 449 -16.17 15.71 -32.91
CA GLY A 449 -15.02 16.58 -33.16
C GLY A 449 -14.67 17.46 -31.96
N ARG A 450 -15.69 18.03 -31.30
CA ARG A 450 -15.53 18.81 -30.07
C ARG A 450 -14.96 17.97 -28.93
N ALA A 451 -15.48 16.77 -28.72
CA ALA A 451 -14.98 15.89 -27.66
C ALA A 451 -13.52 15.49 -27.87
N ARG A 452 -13.09 15.25 -29.11
CA ARG A 452 -11.66 15.01 -29.41
C ARG A 452 -10.79 16.21 -29.04
N ARG A 453 -11.18 17.43 -29.43
CA ARG A 453 -10.45 18.66 -29.04
C ARG A 453 -10.35 18.83 -27.52
N ILE A 454 -11.43 18.55 -26.79
CA ILE A 454 -11.42 18.59 -25.32
C ILE A 454 -10.41 17.57 -24.74
N LEU A 455 -10.32 16.37 -25.32
CA LEU A 455 -9.35 15.37 -24.88
C LEU A 455 -7.91 15.80 -25.19
N ASP A 456 -7.68 16.46 -26.32
CA ASP A 456 -6.36 16.95 -26.69
C ASP A 456 -5.92 18.12 -25.80
N GLU A 457 -6.86 19.00 -25.41
CA GLU A 457 -6.62 20.01 -24.37
C GLU A 457 -6.38 19.39 -22.97
N PHE A 458 -7.06 18.29 -22.65
CA PHE A 458 -6.85 17.57 -21.40
C PHE A 458 -5.42 17.01 -21.31
N GLU A 459 -4.87 16.52 -22.42
CA GLU A 459 -3.49 16.01 -22.47
C GLU A 459 -2.42 17.05 -22.11
N GLN A 460 -2.77 18.34 -22.22
CA GLN A 460 -1.90 19.48 -21.94
C GLN A 460 -2.28 20.20 -20.63
N CYS A 461 -3.24 19.68 -19.86
CA CYS A 461 -3.77 20.43 -18.71
C CYS A 461 -2.86 20.42 -17.48
N TYR A 462 -1.99 19.42 -17.34
CA TYR A 462 -1.06 19.32 -16.23
C TYR A 462 0.20 20.16 -16.47
N ASP A 463 0.95 20.43 -15.40
CA ASP A 463 2.23 21.13 -15.48
C ASP A 463 3.17 20.49 -16.52
N LYS A 464 4.00 21.30 -17.18
CA LYS A 464 4.93 20.85 -18.23
C LYS A 464 5.88 19.72 -17.80
N ASN A 465 6.16 19.58 -16.50
CA ASN A 465 6.99 18.50 -15.97
C ASN A 465 6.20 17.18 -15.82
N ILE A 466 4.87 17.24 -15.75
CA ILE A 466 3.96 16.12 -15.58
C ILE A 466 3.49 15.62 -16.95
N LYS A 467 3.95 14.43 -17.33
CA LYS A 467 3.58 13.81 -18.61
C LYS A 467 2.46 12.79 -18.43
N LEU A 468 1.39 12.91 -19.22
CA LEU A 468 0.41 11.85 -19.40
C LEU A 468 0.91 10.82 -20.41
N VAL A 469 0.71 9.54 -20.10
CA VAL A 469 0.95 8.43 -21.02
C VAL A 469 -0.37 7.73 -21.24
N ARG A 470 -0.89 7.78 -22.47
CA ARG A 470 -2.12 7.11 -22.84
C ARG A 470 -2.00 5.59 -22.64
N LYS A 471 -3.01 5.00 -22.01
CA LYS A 471 -3.08 3.57 -21.64
C LYS A 471 -4.07 2.77 -22.47
N ASP A 472 -5.12 3.42 -22.98
CA ASP A 472 -6.14 2.74 -23.77
C ASP A 472 -5.68 2.51 -25.21
N GLU A 473 -6.18 1.43 -25.81
CA GLU A 473 -6.00 1.08 -27.23
C GLU A 473 -7.13 1.67 -28.10
N GLY A 474 -7.95 2.57 -27.54
CA GLY A 474 -9.21 3.02 -28.13
C GLY A 474 -10.40 2.09 -27.85
N GLY A 475 -11.50 2.27 -28.59
CA GLY A 475 -12.66 1.36 -28.54
C GLY A 475 -13.52 1.43 -27.26
N ASN A 476 -13.51 2.56 -26.55
CA ASN A 476 -14.33 2.80 -25.34
C ASN A 476 -14.16 1.77 -24.22
N MET A 477 -13.03 1.08 -24.20
CA MET A 477 -12.62 0.16 -23.14
C MET A 477 -11.35 0.67 -22.49
N LEU A 478 -11.29 0.68 -21.16
CA LEU A 478 -10.10 1.09 -20.43
C LEU A 478 -9.89 0.28 -19.16
N ASP A 479 -8.62 0.02 -18.81
CA ASP A 479 -8.25 -0.55 -17.52
C ASP A 479 -8.05 0.57 -16.49
N PHE A 480 -8.69 0.45 -15.33
CA PHE A 480 -8.60 1.44 -14.24
C PHE A 480 -8.72 0.76 -12.87
N LEU A 481 -7.76 0.99 -11.96
CA LEU A 481 -7.80 0.47 -10.58
C LEU A 481 -8.06 -1.04 -10.42
N GLY A 482 -7.55 -1.85 -11.35
CA GLY A 482 -7.77 -3.30 -11.35
C GLY A 482 -9.17 -3.71 -11.78
N THR A 483 -9.89 -2.83 -12.46
CA THR A 483 -11.11 -3.13 -13.21
C THR A 483 -10.89 -2.83 -14.68
N ARG A 484 -11.78 -3.36 -15.53
CA ARG A 484 -11.95 -2.94 -16.92
C ARG A 484 -13.30 -2.23 -17.02
N ILE A 485 -13.29 -1.01 -17.54
CA ILE A 485 -14.48 -0.19 -17.73
C ILE A 485 -14.83 -0.25 -19.21
N PHE A 486 -16.09 -0.57 -19.51
CA PHE A 486 -16.66 -0.56 -20.86
C PHE A 486 -17.69 0.56 -20.91
N ALA A 487 -17.59 1.42 -21.92
CA ALA A 487 -18.58 2.45 -22.23
C ALA A 487 -19.28 2.11 -23.55
N ASP A 488 -20.43 1.46 -23.46
CA ASP A 488 -21.26 1.11 -24.61
C ASP A 488 -21.91 2.38 -25.20
N ILE A 489 -22.15 2.34 -26.51
CA ILE A 489 -22.77 3.41 -27.30
C ILE A 489 -24.20 2.99 -27.61
N GLU A 490 -25.16 3.93 -27.57
CA GLU A 490 -26.56 3.74 -27.99
C GLU A 490 -27.32 2.57 -27.32
N PRO A 491 -27.78 2.73 -26.06
CA PRO A 491 -27.64 3.91 -25.19
C PRO A 491 -26.32 3.88 -24.40
N VAL A 492 -25.90 5.04 -23.90
CA VAL A 492 -24.75 5.15 -23.00
C VAL A 492 -24.92 4.21 -21.80
N ARG A 493 -24.11 3.16 -21.74
CA ARG A 493 -24.00 2.27 -20.59
C ARG A 493 -22.55 2.14 -20.19
N ILE A 494 -22.27 2.32 -18.91
CA ILE A 494 -20.91 2.19 -18.39
C ILE A 494 -20.88 1.02 -17.43
N SER A 495 -20.21 -0.06 -17.82
CA SER A 495 -20.04 -1.25 -16.99
C SER A 495 -18.61 -1.36 -16.44
N VAL A 496 -18.50 -1.70 -15.16
CA VAL A 496 -17.23 -1.84 -14.43
C VAL A 496 -17.04 -3.31 -14.11
N HIS A 497 -15.99 -3.90 -14.68
CA HIS A 497 -15.67 -5.33 -14.55
C HIS A 497 -14.44 -5.48 -13.67
N PRO A 498 -14.57 -5.91 -12.41
CA PRO A 498 -13.40 -6.20 -11.59
C PRO A 498 -12.49 -7.24 -12.26
N ARG A 499 -11.18 -7.19 -12.01
CA ARG A 499 -10.25 -8.20 -12.49
C ARG A 499 -9.39 -8.72 -11.34
N THR A 500 -9.17 -10.03 -11.30
CA THR A 500 -8.06 -10.55 -10.49
C THR A 500 -6.74 -10.19 -11.17
N ARG A 501 -5.67 -10.05 -10.39
CA ARG A 501 -4.34 -9.75 -10.96
C ARG A 501 -3.79 -10.86 -11.85
N ASN A 502 -4.32 -12.08 -11.69
CA ASN A 502 -3.95 -13.25 -12.48
C ASN A 502 -4.94 -13.54 -13.61
N GLN A 503 -6.03 -12.79 -13.77
CA GLN A 503 -7.08 -13.16 -14.73
C GLN A 503 -6.55 -13.34 -16.15
N GLU A 504 -5.66 -12.46 -16.60
CA GLU A 504 -5.05 -12.57 -17.93
C GLU A 504 -4.09 -13.75 -18.07
N SER A 505 -3.23 -13.98 -17.06
CA SER A 505 -2.30 -15.11 -17.09
C SER A 505 -3.02 -16.44 -16.97
N LEU A 506 -4.12 -16.50 -16.21
CA LEU A 506 -4.97 -17.69 -16.13
C LEU A 506 -5.64 -17.99 -17.47
N LEU A 507 -6.15 -16.96 -18.17
CA LEU A 507 -6.81 -17.14 -19.46
C LEU A 507 -5.83 -17.57 -20.57
N ARG A 508 -4.62 -17.01 -20.59
CA ARG A 508 -3.64 -17.26 -21.66
C ARG A 508 -2.75 -18.46 -21.41
N GLU A 509 -2.30 -18.64 -20.17
CA GLU A 509 -1.21 -19.57 -19.82
C GLU A 509 -1.65 -20.60 -18.77
N GLY A 510 -2.80 -20.43 -18.12
CA GLY A 510 -3.25 -21.31 -17.04
C GLY A 510 -2.42 -21.22 -15.75
N VAL A 511 -1.54 -20.22 -15.62
CA VAL A 511 -0.59 -20.11 -14.49
C VAL A 511 -0.80 -18.87 -13.62
N LEU A 512 -0.31 -18.97 -12.38
CA LEU A 512 -0.25 -17.86 -11.43
C LEU A 512 1.04 -17.06 -11.60
N ARG A 513 0.93 -15.83 -12.11
CA ARG A 513 2.06 -14.91 -12.26
C ARG A 513 2.25 -14.01 -11.03
N VAL A 514 1.15 -13.59 -10.43
CA VAL A 514 1.11 -12.66 -9.29
C VAL A 514 0.79 -13.39 -8.00
N GLN A 515 1.68 -13.24 -7.01
CA GLN A 515 1.52 -13.79 -5.67
C GLN A 515 0.64 -12.87 -4.80
N SER A 516 -0.67 -12.88 -5.12
CA SER A 516 -1.66 -11.95 -4.58
C SER A 516 -2.05 -12.25 -3.12
N MET A 517 -2.02 -13.52 -2.72
CA MET A 517 -2.38 -14.01 -1.39
C MET A 517 -1.46 -15.15 -0.94
N GLN A 518 -1.67 -15.68 0.26
CA GLN A 518 -0.92 -16.83 0.78
C GLN A 518 -1.38 -18.12 0.07
N ASP A 519 -0.52 -19.12 0.02
CA ASP A 519 -0.91 -20.46 -0.42
C ASP A 519 -1.56 -21.24 0.72
N TYR A 520 -2.31 -22.30 0.41
CA TYR A 520 -2.96 -23.07 1.46
C TYR A 520 -1.96 -23.78 2.38
N ALA A 521 -0.77 -24.13 1.88
CA ALA A 521 0.30 -24.68 2.71
C ALA A 521 0.87 -23.68 3.75
N SER A 522 0.53 -22.39 3.65
CA SER A 522 0.99 -21.36 4.60
C SER A 522 0.56 -21.63 6.06
N PHE A 523 1.48 -21.31 6.97
CA PHE A 523 1.43 -21.00 8.40
C PHE A 523 0.27 -20.26 9.05
N SER A 524 -0.94 -20.28 8.50
CA SER A 524 -2.02 -19.41 8.97
C SER A 524 -3.33 -20.17 9.15
N ARG A 525 -4.11 -19.72 10.14
CA ARG A 525 -5.39 -20.33 10.50
C ARG A 525 -6.33 -20.34 9.29
N LYS A 526 -7.08 -21.43 9.10
CA LYS A 526 -8.10 -21.55 8.03
C LYS A 526 -9.07 -20.36 8.03
N ALA A 527 -9.49 -19.91 9.21
CA ALA A 527 -10.35 -18.75 9.37
C ALA A 527 -9.76 -17.45 8.78
N ALA A 528 -8.45 -17.23 8.93
CA ALA A 528 -7.77 -16.07 8.36
C ALA A 528 -7.72 -16.16 6.82
N LYS A 529 -7.40 -17.36 6.29
CA LYS A 529 -7.43 -17.63 4.84
C LYS A 529 -8.83 -17.40 4.25
N LYS A 530 -9.87 -17.95 4.88
CA LYS A 530 -11.28 -17.75 4.53
C LYS A 530 -11.68 -16.27 4.56
N ALA A 531 -11.21 -15.52 5.57
CA ALA A 531 -11.48 -14.09 5.68
C ALA A 531 -10.83 -13.27 4.55
N VAL A 532 -9.62 -13.63 4.10
CA VAL A 532 -8.95 -12.97 2.96
C VAL A 532 -9.73 -13.20 1.66
N LEU A 533 -10.19 -14.43 1.41
CA LEU A 533 -11.02 -14.74 0.24
C LEU A 533 -12.34 -13.97 0.27
N TYR A 534 -13.04 -14.01 1.40
CA TYR A 534 -14.28 -13.26 1.60
C TYR A 534 -14.10 -11.75 1.39
N ALA A 535 -13.04 -11.16 1.96
CA ALA A 535 -12.74 -9.74 1.78
C ALA A 535 -12.45 -9.37 0.31
N THR A 536 -11.82 -10.29 -0.44
CA THR A 536 -11.56 -10.12 -1.88
C THR A 536 -12.86 -10.12 -2.68
N LEU A 537 -13.77 -11.07 -2.41
CA LEU A 537 -15.10 -11.13 -3.02
C LEU A 537 -15.93 -9.87 -2.73
N VAL A 538 -15.94 -9.41 -1.47
CA VAL A 538 -16.63 -8.17 -1.09
C VAL A 538 -16.07 -6.95 -1.83
N ARG A 539 -14.73 -6.87 -2.00
CA ARG A 539 -14.10 -5.78 -2.77
C ARG A 539 -14.52 -5.82 -4.24
N MET A 540 -14.51 -6.99 -4.88
CA MET A 540 -14.98 -7.14 -6.27
C MET A 540 -16.43 -6.69 -6.43
N LYS A 541 -17.31 -7.07 -5.50
CA LYS A 541 -18.71 -6.63 -5.51
C LYS A 541 -18.85 -5.10 -5.39
N ARG A 542 -18.06 -4.44 -4.54
CA ARG A 542 -18.09 -2.98 -4.39
C ARG A 542 -17.62 -2.24 -5.64
N LEU A 543 -16.64 -2.81 -6.35
CA LEU A 543 -16.12 -2.26 -7.60
C LEU A 543 -17.07 -2.47 -8.77
N SER A 544 -17.74 -3.63 -8.83
CA SER A 544 -18.62 -3.98 -9.94
C SER A 544 -19.92 -3.20 -9.93
N ASN A 545 -20.43 -2.87 -11.12
CA ASN A 545 -21.82 -2.46 -11.32
C ASN A 545 -22.63 -3.43 -12.20
N SER A 546 -22.02 -4.54 -12.67
CA SER A 546 -22.66 -5.64 -13.42
C SER A 546 -22.58 -6.95 -12.63
N LYS A 547 -23.66 -7.74 -12.67
CA LYS A 547 -23.70 -9.05 -12.01
C LYS A 547 -22.88 -10.07 -12.79
N GLU A 548 -22.97 -10.03 -14.11
CA GLU A 548 -22.29 -10.90 -15.08
C GLU A 548 -20.78 -10.71 -14.97
N ALA A 549 -20.33 -9.46 -14.96
CA ALA A 549 -18.93 -9.11 -14.74
C ALA A 549 -18.38 -9.63 -13.40
N LEU A 550 -19.20 -9.54 -12.35
CA LEU A 550 -18.83 -10.03 -11.03
C LEU A 550 -18.73 -11.55 -11.01
N LYS A 551 -19.62 -12.29 -11.68
CA LYS A 551 -19.52 -13.76 -11.82
C LYS A 551 -18.23 -14.18 -12.49
N ALA A 552 -17.86 -13.54 -13.60
CA ALA A 552 -16.59 -13.81 -14.29
C ALA A 552 -15.37 -13.57 -13.36
N SER A 553 -15.42 -12.49 -12.57
CA SER A 553 -14.38 -12.18 -11.57
C SER A 553 -14.29 -13.23 -10.46
N ILE A 554 -15.45 -13.73 -10.00
CA ILE A 554 -15.55 -14.80 -9.00
C ILE A 554 -14.94 -16.08 -9.56
N ALA A 555 -15.28 -16.46 -10.80
CA ALA A 555 -14.69 -17.63 -11.46
C ALA A 555 -13.17 -17.55 -11.56
N ALA A 556 -12.63 -16.42 -12.01
CA ALA A 556 -11.18 -16.20 -12.05
C ALA A 556 -10.53 -16.32 -10.66
N LEU A 557 -11.19 -15.82 -9.61
CA LEU A 557 -10.70 -15.96 -8.23
C LEU A 557 -10.75 -17.42 -7.76
N MET A 558 -11.81 -18.15 -8.06
CA MET A 558 -11.95 -19.55 -7.67
C MET A 558 -10.90 -20.43 -8.34
N ILE A 559 -10.57 -20.17 -9.61
CA ILE A 559 -9.45 -20.82 -10.31
C ILE A 559 -8.12 -20.51 -9.60
N GLU A 560 -7.84 -19.23 -9.29
CA GLU A 560 -6.62 -18.85 -8.56
C GLU A 560 -6.51 -19.56 -7.20
N VAL A 561 -7.62 -19.64 -6.46
CA VAL A 561 -7.69 -20.26 -5.14
C VAL A 561 -7.44 -21.77 -5.22
N ASN A 562 -7.99 -22.44 -6.24
CA ASN A 562 -7.75 -23.86 -6.49
C ASN A 562 -6.28 -24.14 -6.83
N LEU A 563 -5.66 -23.33 -7.70
CA LEU A 563 -4.24 -23.45 -8.05
C LEU A 563 -3.30 -23.21 -6.85
N ARG A 564 -3.77 -22.50 -5.81
CA ARG A 564 -3.05 -22.32 -4.53
C ARG A 564 -3.29 -23.45 -3.52
N GLY A 565 -4.00 -24.51 -3.91
CA GLY A 565 -4.26 -25.70 -3.10
C GLY A 565 -5.29 -25.52 -1.99
N TYR A 566 -6.18 -24.51 -2.10
CA TYR A 566 -7.20 -24.29 -1.07
C TYR A 566 -8.31 -25.36 -1.17
N PRO A 567 -8.65 -26.04 -0.06
CA PRO A 567 -9.72 -27.02 -0.07
C PRO A 567 -11.11 -26.34 -0.13
N PRO A 568 -12.14 -27.07 -0.59
CA PRO A 568 -13.53 -26.58 -0.67
C PRO A 568 -14.06 -25.98 0.64
N GLU A 569 -13.69 -26.54 1.80
CA GLU A 569 -14.05 -26.03 3.13
C GLU A 569 -13.71 -24.54 3.30
N VAL A 570 -12.56 -24.13 2.76
CA VAL A 570 -12.07 -22.75 2.86
C VAL A 570 -12.57 -21.92 1.69
N SER A 571 -12.42 -22.42 0.45
CA SER A 571 -12.77 -21.69 -0.77
C SER A 571 -14.29 -21.53 -0.92
N LEU A 572 -15.04 -22.63 -1.03
CA LEU A 572 -16.51 -22.60 -1.08
C LEU A 572 -17.11 -22.09 0.21
N GLY A 573 -16.48 -22.36 1.36
CA GLY A 573 -16.92 -21.77 2.62
C GLY A 573 -16.86 -20.24 2.61
N ALA A 574 -15.85 -19.63 1.98
CA ALA A 574 -15.77 -18.17 1.83
C ALA A 574 -16.82 -17.66 0.83
N LEU A 575 -17.01 -18.38 -0.28
CA LEU A 575 -18.01 -18.06 -1.30
C LEU A 575 -19.44 -18.14 -0.74
N ALA A 576 -19.76 -19.14 0.08
CA ALA A 576 -21.06 -19.29 0.73
C ALA A 576 -21.31 -18.14 1.70
N ARG A 577 -20.30 -17.76 2.50
CA ARG A 577 -20.38 -16.56 3.34
C ARG A 577 -20.66 -15.30 2.51
N PHE A 578 -19.99 -15.16 1.36
CA PHE A 578 -20.23 -14.05 0.44
C PHE A 578 -21.66 -14.06 -0.11
N ALA A 579 -22.18 -15.19 -0.55
CA ALA A 579 -23.54 -15.34 -1.07
C ALA A 579 -24.58 -14.90 -0.01
N ARG A 580 -24.46 -15.43 1.21
CA ARG A 580 -25.35 -15.09 2.34
C ARG A 580 -25.35 -13.61 2.68
N VAL A 581 -24.17 -13.02 2.87
CA VAL A 581 -24.07 -11.60 3.24
C VAL A 581 -24.45 -10.69 2.07
N SER A 582 -24.26 -11.15 0.84
CA SER A 582 -24.61 -10.38 -0.35
C SER A 582 -26.10 -10.31 -0.63
N GLY A 583 -26.88 -11.29 -0.13
CA GLY A 583 -28.32 -11.41 -0.34
C GLY A 583 -28.73 -11.66 -1.80
N GLY A 584 -30.03 -11.67 -2.06
CA GLY A 584 -30.59 -11.76 -3.42
C GLY A 584 -30.26 -13.08 -4.15
N PRO A 585 -30.12 -13.07 -5.49
CA PRO A 585 -30.02 -14.31 -6.28
C PRO A 585 -28.65 -14.99 -6.21
N TRP A 586 -27.72 -14.49 -5.37
CA TRP A 586 -26.35 -15.02 -5.31
C TRP A 586 -26.32 -16.44 -4.74
N GLY A 587 -27.21 -16.80 -3.82
CA GLY A 587 -27.31 -18.16 -3.28
C GLY A 587 -27.63 -19.19 -4.35
N VAL A 588 -28.76 -19.01 -5.04
CA VAL A 588 -29.18 -19.82 -6.20
C VAL A 588 -28.10 -19.83 -7.28
N SER A 589 -27.72 -18.64 -7.76
CA SER A 589 -26.87 -18.51 -8.95
C SER A 589 -25.49 -19.13 -8.75
N LEU A 590 -24.85 -18.90 -7.60
CA LEU A 590 -23.55 -19.49 -7.32
C LEU A 590 -23.67 -20.98 -6.99
N SER A 591 -24.79 -21.46 -6.48
CA SER A 591 -25.00 -22.89 -6.25
C SER A 591 -25.22 -23.68 -7.54
N THR A 592 -25.68 -23.04 -8.61
CA THR A 592 -25.73 -23.63 -9.96
C THR A 592 -24.32 -23.75 -10.55
N GLU A 593 -23.53 -22.69 -10.44
CA GLU A 593 -22.15 -22.67 -10.97
C GLU A 593 -21.17 -23.52 -10.13
N TYR A 594 -21.42 -23.62 -8.82
CA TYR A 594 -20.61 -24.38 -7.87
C TYR A 594 -21.49 -25.32 -7.05
N PRO A 595 -21.86 -26.52 -7.55
CA PRO A 595 -22.77 -27.43 -6.86
C PRO A 595 -22.36 -27.79 -5.42
N GLY A 596 -21.05 -27.90 -5.16
CA GLY A 596 -20.50 -28.15 -3.83
C GLY A 596 -20.76 -27.03 -2.80
N LEU A 597 -21.18 -25.84 -3.25
CA LEU A 597 -21.51 -24.70 -2.40
C LEU A 597 -22.70 -24.99 -1.48
N ARG A 598 -23.66 -25.80 -1.93
CA ARG A 598 -24.88 -26.16 -1.17
C ARG A 598 -24.58 -26.76 0.20
N ARG A 599 -23.44 -27.46 0.35
CA ARG A 599 -22.97 -28.04 1.63
C ARG A 599 -22.65 -27.00 2.71
N TYR A 600 -22.45 -25.74 2.32
CA TYR A 600 -22.06 -24.64 3.20
C TYR A 600 -23.15 -23.55 3.33
N MET A 601 -24.31 -23.80 2.73
CA MET A 601 -25.47 -22.90 2.67
C MET A 601 -26.59 -23.48 3.54
N GLY A 602 -27.32 -22.64 4.28
CA GLY A 602 -28.53 -23.06 4.98
C GLY A 602 -29.76 -23.09 4.06
N PRO A 603 -30.87 -23.74 4.46
CA PRO A 603 -32.10 -23.81 3.65
C PRO A 603 -32.69 -22.45 3.27
N ARG A 604 -32.50 -21.43 4.11
CA ARG A 604 -32.96 -20.05 3.87
C ARG A 604 -32.04 -19.25 2.96
N ASP A 605 -30.85 -19.78 2.64
CA ASP A 605 -29.85 -19.11 1.82
C ASP A 605 -29.92 -19.52 0.34
N LEU A 606 -30.70 -20.57 0.01
CA LEU A 606 -30.82 -21.17 -1.31
C LEU A 606 -31.98 -20.62 -2.12
#